data_AF-A0A1L7GG07-F1
#
_entry.id   AF-A0A1L7GG07-F1
#
_cell.length_a   1.000
_cell.length_b   1.000
_cell.length_c   1.000
_cell.angle_alpha   90.00
_cell.angle_beta   90.00
_cell.angle_gamma   90.00
#
_symmetry.space_group_name_H-M   'P 1'
#
loop_
_entity.id
_entity.type
_entity.pdbx_description
1 polymer ?
#
loop_
_entity_poly.entity_id
_entity_poly.type
_entity_poly.pdbx_seq_one_letter_code
_entity_poly.pdbx_strand_id
1 'polypeptide(L)' 'MPHPLLRQRVRDVASGVEGELMAVINEDVSTSVRPYWVELAYVRGPSGREFSTAVGNIEPAGPAPTRGRTRSGRSA' A
#
# COMPACT_ATOMS: atom_id res chain seq x y z
N MET A 1 12.79 -2.35 -13.41
CA MET A 1 13.09 -2.98 -12.10
C MET A 1 11.82 -2.94 -11.26
N PRO A 2 11.48 -3.96 -10.46
CA PRO A 2 10.31 -3.88 -9.57
C PRO A 2 10.51 -2.79 -8.51
N HIS A 3 9.42 -2.13 -8.13
CA HIS A 3 9.44 -1.06 -7.14
C HIS A 3 10.00 -1.56 -5.79
N PRO A 4 10.86 -0.80 -5.08
CA PRO A 4 11.49 -1.28 -3.84
C PRO A 4 10.51 -1.70 -2.75
N LEU A 5 9.35 -1.04 -2.69
CA LEU A 5 8.30 -1.31 -1.68
C LEU A 5 7.32 -2.41 -2.08
N LEU A 6 7.54 -3.11 -3.20
CA LEU A 6 6.63 -4.16 -3.64
C LEU A 6 6.50 -5.25 -2.57
N ARG A 7 5.27 -5.64 -2.24
CA ARG A 7 4.89 -6.57 -1.15
C ARG A 7 5.27 -6.09 0.25
N GLN A 8 5.54 -4.80 0.41
CA GLN A 8 5.77 -4.18 1.72
C GLN A 8 4.55 -3.39 2.15
N ARG A 9 4.48 -3.12 3.46
CA ARG A 9 3.49 -2.20 4.03
C ARG A 9 3.82 -0.77 3.61
N VAL A 10 2.82 -0.08 3.09
CA VAL A 10 2.89 1.32 2.68
C VAL A 10 1.73 2.11 3.27
N ARG A 11 1.93 3.42 3.41
CA ARG A 11 0.90 4.39 3.76
C ARG A 11 0.69 5.34 2.60
N ASP A 12 -0.55 5.48 2.15
CA ASP A 12 -0.92 6.57 1.25
C ASP A 12 -1.00 7.87 2.05
N VAL A 13 -0.15 8.84 1.74
CA VAL A 13 -0.05 10.11 2.48
C VAL A 13 -1.31 10.95 2.33
N ALA A 14 -1.96 10.88 1.16
CA ALA A 14 -3.16 11.67 0.86
C ALA A 14 -4.37 11.23 1.69
N SER A 15 -4.63 9.91 1.79
CA SER A 15 -5.76 9.36 2.57
C SER A 15 -5.40 8.96 4.00
N GLY A 16 -4.11 8.78 4.30
CA GLY A 16 -3.62 8.22 5.56
C GLY A 16 -3.79 6.70 5.69
N VAL A 17 -4.38 6.03 4.69
CA VAL A 17 -4.68 4.60 4.71
C VAL A 17 -3.42 3.77 4.50
N GLU A 18 -3.24 2.73 5.32
CA GLU A 18 -2.17 1.76 5.18
C GLU A 18 -2.63 0.49 4.44
N GLY A 19 -1.71 -0.16 3.74
CA GLY A 19 -1.94 -1.45 3.07
C GLY A 19 -0.66 -2.08 2.53
N GLU A 20 -0.79 -3.19 1.82
CA GLU A 20 0.34 -3.83 1.12
C GLU A 20 0.42 -3.35 -0.33
N LEU A 21 1.60 -2.91 -0.80
CA LEU A 21 1.80 -2.58 -2.21
C LEU A 21 1.82 -3.87 -3.04
N MET A 22 0.79 -4.06 -3.86
CA MET A 22 0.61 -5.27 -4.66
C MET A 22 1.26 -5.17 -6.04
N ALA A 23 1.18 -3.99 -6.65
CA ALA A 23 1.72 -3.71 -7.98
C ALA A 23 2.00 -2.21 -8.17
N VAL A 24 2.91 -1.92 -9.10
CA VAL A 24 3.10 -0.60 -9.68
C VAL A 24 2.96 -0.74 -11.19
N ILE A 25 2.05 0.02 -11.78
CA ILE A 25 1.72 -0.04 -13.21
C ILE A 25 1.77 1.36 -13.78
N ASN A 26 2.35 1.52 -14.97
CA ASN A 26 2.25 2.74 -15.74
C ASN A 26 0.95 2.72 -16.54
N GLU A 27 0.01 3.61 -16.21
CA GLU A 27 -1.32 3.66 -16.82
C GLU A 27 -1.53 5.00 -17.54
N ASP A 28 -2.18 4.96 -18.70
CA ASP A 28 -2.65 6.15 -19.38
C ASP A 28 -3.97 6.60 -18.74
N VAL A 29 -3.91 7.72 -18.03
CA VAL A 29 -5.06 8.32 -17.33
C VAL A 29 -5.54 9.59 -18.05
N SER A 30 -5.21 9.72 -19.33
CA SER A 30 -5.63 10.86 -20.13
C SER A 30 -7.15 11.01 -20.18
N THR A 31 -7.61 12.23 -19.95
CA THR A 31 -9.01 12.66 -20.15
C THR A 31 -9.15 13.58 -21.37
N SER A 32 -8.07 13.73 -22.15
CA SER A 32 -7.97 14.62 -23.30
C SER A 32 -7.16 13.97 -24.43
N VAL A 33 -7.03 14.67 -25.55
CA VAL A 33 -6.29 14.20 -26.74
C VAL A 33 -4.79 14.05 -26.49
N ARG A 34 -4.26 14.60 -25.40
CA ARG A 34 -2.84 14.44 -25.02
C ARG A 34 -2.71 13.28 -24.03
N PRO A 35 -1.89 12.25 -24.33
CA PRO A 35 -1.68 11.13 -23.42
C PRO A 35 -1.02 11.62 -22.13
N TYR A 36 -1.46 11.08 -21.00
CA TYR A 36 -0.91 11.40 -19.70
C TYR A 36 -0.71 10.10 -18.93
N TRP A 37 0.55 9.70 -18.85
CA TRP A 37 0.98 8.45 -18.24
C TRP A 37 1.38 8.70 -16.79
N VAL A 38 0.87 7.87 -15.88
CA VAL A 38 1.15 7.96 -14.45
C VAL A 38 1.49 6.58 -13.93
N GLU A 39 2.51 6.51 -13.08
CA GLU A 39 2.77 5.31 -12.28
C GLU A 39 1.76 5.25 -11.13
N LEU A 40 0.87 4.26 -11.19
CA LEU A 40 -0.12 3.96 -10.18
C LEU A 40 0.35 2.80 -9.29
N ALA A 41 0.25 3.02 -7.98
CA ALA A 41 0.44 2.03 -6.95
C ALA A 41 -0.91 1.39 -6.61
N TYR A 42 -1.02 0.07 -6.77
CA TYR A 42 -2.17 -0.69 -6.30
C TYR A 42 -1.88 -1.22 -4.90
N VAL A 43 -2.66 -0.75 -3.93
CA VAL A 43 -2.50 -1.06 -2.51
C VAL A 43 -3.68 -1.87 -2.02
N ARG A 44 -3.41 -3.00 -1.38
CA ARG A 44 -4.44 -3.81 -0.72
C ARG A 44 -4.59 -3.36 0.73
N GLY A 45 -5.72 -2.73 1.03
CA GLY A 45 -6.05 -2.23 2.37
C GLY A 45 -6.46 -3.33 3.35
N PRO A 46 -6.74 -2.98 4.63
CA PRO A 46 -7.01 -3.94 5.70
C PRO A 46 -8.29 -4.77 5.49
N SER A 47 -9.26 -4.24 4.73
CA SER A 47 -10.48 -4.94 4.35
C SER A 47 -10.26 -5.99 3.25
N GLY A 48 -9.04 -6.11 2.73
CA GLY A 48 -8.71 -6.92 1.56
C GLY A 48 -9.08 -6.25 0.22
N ARG A 49 -9.72 -5.07 0.25
CA ARG A 49 -10.03 -4.30 -0.97
C ARG A 49 -8.79 -3.56 -1.47
N GLU A 50 -8.66 -3.54 -2.79
CA GLU A 50 -7.60 -2.80 -3.46
C GLU A 50 -8.07 -1.39 -3.82
N PHE A 51 -7.15 -0.44 -3.71
CA PHE A 51 -7.31 0.92 -4.20
C PHE A 51 -6.03 1.35 -4.91
N SER A 52 -6.12 2.34 -5.80
CA SER A 52 -4.98 2.90 -6.50
C SER A 52 -4.68 4.33 -6.03
N THR A 53 -3.40 4.68 -6.01
CA THR A 53 -2.90 6.05 -5.76
C THR A 53 -1.65 6.28 -6.60
N ALA A 54 -1.18 7.52 -6.74
CA ALA A 54 0.09 7.78 -7.42
C ALA A 54 1.25 7.17 -6.63
N VAL A 55 2.28 6.64 -7.30
CA VAL A 55 3.48 6.13 -6.63
C VAL A 55 4.14 7.17 -5.73
N GLY A 56 4.09 8.46 -6.12
CA GLY A 56 4.61 9.55 -5.29
C GLY A 56 3.85 9.80 -3.98
N ASN A 57 2.66 9.20 -3.81
CA ASN A 57 1.85 9.36 -2.60
C ASN A 57 2.12 8.27 -1.55
N ILE A 58 2.88 7.22 -1.87
CA ILE A 58 3.11 6.11 -0.96
C ILE A 58 4.46 6.24 -0.23
N GLU A 59 4.44 5.98 1.06
CA GLU A 59 5.64 5.89 1.90
C GLU A 59 5.69 4.54 2.62
N PRO A 60 6.86 4.05 3.04
CA PRO A 60 6.95 2.85 3.88
C PRO A 60 6.13 3.04 5.16
N ALA A 61 5.22 2.11 5.45
CA ALA A 61 4.59 2.01 6.75
C ALA A 61 5.44 1.08 7.62
N GLY A 62 5.70 1.49 8.87
CA GLY A 62 6.49 0.70 9.81
C GLY A 62 5.93 -0.72 10.01
N PRO A 63 6.72 -1.64 10.58
CA PRO A 63 6.22 -2.97 10.90
C PRO A 63 4.98 -2.83 11.79
N ALA A 64 3.89 -3.54 11.46
CA ALA A 64 2.70 -3.52 12.29
C ALA A 64 3.09 -3.90 13.73
N PRO A 65 2.47 -3.28 14.74
CA PRO A 65 2.72 -3.65 16.11
C PRO A 65 2.51 -5.15 16.27
N THR A 66 3.53 -5.84 16.77
CA THR A 66 3.47 -7.25 17.11
C THR A 66 2.30 -7.42 18.06
N ARG A 67 1.20 -8.06 17.62
CA ARG A 67 0.11 -8.41 18.54
C ARG A 67 0.73 -9.27 19.64
N GLY A 68 0.74 -8.73 20.85
CA GLY A 68 1.29 -9.41 22.03
C GLY A 68 0.71 -10.81 22.11
N ARG A 69 1.56 -11.81 22.01
CA ARG A 69 1.23 -13.20 22.30
C ARG A 69 1.03 -13.29 23.81
N THR A 70 -0.18 -13.01 24.27
CA THR A 70 -0.59 -13.18 25.67
C THR A 70 -0.37 -14.66 26.01
N ARG A 71 0.74 -14.97 26.71
CA ARG A 71 0.90 -16.27 27.35
C ARG A 71 -0.12 -16.32 28.48
N SER A 72 -1.24 -16.98 28.24
CA SER A 72 -2.13 -17.45 29.30
C SER A 72 -1.41 -18.54 30.09
N GLY A 73 -0.54 -18.13 31.02
CA GLY A 73 0.02 -19.02 32.04
C GLY A 73 -0.97 -19.11 33.19
N ARG A 74 -1.92 -20.05 33.10
CA ARG A 74 -2.73 -20.51 34.22
C ARG A 74 -1.80 -21.34 35.11
N SER A 75 -1.45 -20.85 36.29
CA SER A 75 -0.92 -21.71 37.36
C SER A 75 -2.07 -21.98 38.32
N ALA A 76 -2.41 -23.26 38.42
CA ALA A 76 -3.26 -23.82 39.46
C ALA A 76 -2.44 -24.02 40.74
#